data_AF-Q8A6P6-F1
#
_entry.id   AF-Q8A6P6-F1
#
_cell.length_a   1.000
_cell.length_b   1.000
_cell.length_c   1.000
_cell.angle_alpha   90.00
_cell.angle_beta   90.00
_cell.angle_gamma   90.00
#
_symmetry.space_group_name_H-M   'P 1'
#
loop_
_entity.id
_entity.type
_entity.pdbx_description
1 polymer ?
#
loop_
_entity_poly.entity_id
_entity_poly.type
_entity_poly.pdbx_seq_one_letter_code
_entity_poly.pdbx_strand_id
1 'polypeptide(L)'
;MNCIDYMNKISFGISIAFCVLCSCTSRTGQKSSDETLQVDSLAQDTIAETVAEPVVKKITPEEIQITKELLYDKYTLEDTYPYKDTTRSFQWEKIKEQLALLENIQIQPSQWAILQNYKNRNGEAPLVKNFKRNAYGRVADTLGVERYQSVPLYLLTDTVTPERYGQDGELTRFIEDGENFVKAEPIFTEGEWMIPKKYVKVIGDTVVFNKAIFVDRHNQNITALERTEKGKWVVRSMNPSTTGLHRPPYAQETPLGMFVLQEKKVKMIFLKDGSKETGGYAPYASRFTDGAYIHGVPVNEPRKTQIEYSWSLGTTPRSHMCVRNATSHAKFIFDWAPVNETIIFVLE
;
A
#
# COMPACT_ATOMS: atom_id res chain seq x y z
N MET A 1 -27.31 -24.00 -53.17
CA MET A 1 -27.85 -22.71 -53.67
C MET A 1 -26.86 -21.63 -53.28
N ASN A 2 -26.04 -21.20 -54.25
CA ASN A 2 -25.32 -19.92 -54.43
C ASN A 2 -24.99 -19.11 -53.16
N CYS A 3 -23.70 -18.98 -52.77
CA CYS A 3 -22.64 -18.09 -53.31
C CYS A 3 -22.50 -16.82 -52.46
N ILE A 4 -21.31 -16.60 -51.85
CA ILE A 4 -20.35 -15.51 -52.19
C ILE A 4 -20.73 -14.20 -51.43
N ASP A 5 -19.88 -13.50 -50.67
CA ASP A 5 -18.58 -12.94 -51.08
C ASP A 5 -17.63 -12.59 -49.91
N TYR A 6 -16.34 -12.57 -50.25
CA TYR A 6 -15.17 -12.30 -49.40
C TYR A 6 -14.42 -11.11 -50.01
N MET A 7 -13.73 -10.33 -49.17
CA MET A 7 -12.65 -9.37 -49.50
C MET A 7 -12.97 -8.05 -50.21
N ASN A 8 -12.46 -6.97 -49.61
CA ASN A 8 -11.82 -5.91 -50.39
C ASN A 8 -10.45 -5.56 -49.78
N LYS A 9 -9.40 -5.83 -50.56
CA LYS A 9 -8.03 -5.31 -50.40
C LYS A 9 -7.94 -4.02 -51.20
N ILE A 10 -7.36 -2.97 -50.64
CA ILE A 10 -6.72 -1.90 -51.42
C ILE A 10 -5.36 -1.60 -50.80
N SER A 11 -4.32 -1.93 -51.56
CA SER A 11 -2.95 -1.46 -51.37
C SER A 11 -2.70 -0.33 -52.36
N PHE A 12 -2.07 0.76 -51.91
CA PHE A 12 -1.28 1.65 -52.77
C PHE A 12 -0.09 2.17 -51.95
N GLY A 13 1.11 2.00 -52.48
CA GLY A 13 2.36 2.50 -51.91
C GLY A 13 2.97 3.62 -52.75
N ILE A 14 4.22 3.98 -52.37
CA ILE A 14 5.17 4.95 -52.97
C ILE A 14 5.01 6.39 -52.42
N SER A 15 6.04 7.18 -52.10
CA SER A 15 7.42 7.07 -51.56
C SER A 15 7.92 8.51 -51.37
N ILE A 16 8.64 8.75 -50.25
CA ILE A 16 9.81 9.63 -50.03
C ILE A 16 9.80 11.08 -50.54
N ALA A 17 10.00 12.04 -49.62
CA ALA A 17 10.89 13.19 -49.83
C ALA A 17 11.46 13.72 -48.50
N PHE A 18 12.77 13.50 -48.30
CA PHE A 18 13.62 14.20 -47.33
C PHE A 18 13.92 15.61 -47.88
N CYS A 19 13.86 16.64 -47.04
CA CYS A 19 14.40 17.96 -47.36
C CYS A 19 15.33 18.42 -46.23
N VAL A 20 16.63 18.22 -46.46
CA VAL A 20 17.73 18.93 -45.80
C VAL A 20 17.98 20.19 -46.61
N LEU A 21 18.01 21.35 -45.96
CA LEU A 21 18.60 22.56 -46.53
C LEU A 21 19.68 23.09 -45.56
N CYS A 22 20.93 22.81 -45.93
CA CYS A 22 22.09 23.62 -45.59
C CYS A 22 22.31 24.65 -46.71
N SER A 23 22.64 25.89 -46.36
CA SER A 23 23.59 26.79 -47.05
C SER A 23 23.68 28.08 -46.23
N CYS A 24 24.77 28.41 -45.54
CA CYS A 24 26.11 28.86 -46.00
C CYS A 24 26.22 30.39 -46.25
N THR A 25 26.85 31.05 -45.26
CA THR A 25 27.94 32.05 -45.33
C THR A 25 27.83 33.35 -46.14
N SER A 26 28.19 34.45 -45.45
CA SER A 26 29.21 35.39 -45.92
C SER A 26 30.08 35.92 -44.77
N ARG A 27 31.41 35.78 -44.92
CA ARG A 27 32.50 36.50 -44.21
C ARG A 27 32.39 38.01 -44.53
N THR A 28 32.92 38.98 -43.78
CA THR A 28 34.36 39.28 -43.52
C THR A 28 34.44 40.62 -42.74
N GLY A 29 35.49 40.88 -41.92
CA GLY A 29 36.02 42.25 -41.75
C GLY A 29 36.23 42.86 -40.34
N GLN A 30 37.35 42.51 -39.71
CA GLN A 30 38.33 43.32 -38.92
C GLN A 30 38.07 44.74 -38.34
N LYS A 31 38.42 44.87 -37.04
CA LYS A 31 39.20 45.91 -36.29
C LYS A 31 38.77 47.40 -36.10
N SER A 32 38.61 47.72 -34.79
CA SER A 32 39.05 48.89 -33.97
C SER A 32 38.70 50.34 -34.33
N SER A 33 38.03 51.05 -33.39
CA SER A 33 38.60 52.13 -32.56
C SER A 33 37.52 52.75 -31.64
N ASP A 34 37.94 53.21 -30.45
CA ASP A 34 37.17 53.96 -29.46
C ASP A 34 36.40 55.15 -30.05
N GLU A 35 35.19 55.41 -29.54
CA GLU A 35 34.82 56.75 -29.08
C GLU A 35 33.59 56.72 -28.16
N THR A 36 33.75 57.34 -27.00
CA THR A 36 32.83 57.43 -25.88
C THR A 36 31.70 58.40 -26.18
N LEU A 37 30.44 57.97 -26.09
CA LEU A 37 29.32 58.86 -25.78
C LEU A 37 28.33 58.18 -24.83
N GLN A 38 28.00 58.95 -23.80
CA GLN A 38 27.27 58.62 -22.59
C GLN A 38 25.77 58.90 -22.80
N VAL A 39 24.91 58.28 -21.96
CA VAL A 39 23.47 58.55 -21.75
C VAL A 39 22.57 57.90 -22.83
N ASP A 40 21.56 57.08 -22.56
CA ASP A 40 20.64 57.01 -21.43
C ASP A 40 20.13 55.57 -21.22
N SER A 41 19.91 55.22 -19.95
CA SER A 41 19.39 53.95 -19.50
C SER A 41 17.87 53.88 -19.66
N LEU A 42 17.36 52.94 -20.44
CA LEU A 42 16.00 52.42 -20.29
C LEU A 42 16.09 50.95 -19.91
N ALA A 43 16.11 50.73 -18.59
CA ALA A 43 15.92 49.43 -17.99
C ALA A 43 14.53 48.92 -18.38
N GLN A 44 14.50 47.88 -19.22
CA GLN A 44 13.30 47.13 -19.48
C GLN A 44 13.18 46.09 -18.36
N ASP A 45 12.56 46.51 -17.26
CA ASP A 45 12.18 45.63 -16.16
C ASP A 45 11.18 44.60 -16.68
N THR A 46 11.71 43.46 -17.11
CA THR A 46 10.92 42.23 -17.23
C THR A 46 10.73 41.73 -15.81
N ILE A 47 9.63 42.16 -15.18
CA ILE A 47 9.14 41.53 -13.96
C ILE A 47 8.84 40.08 -14.36
N ALA A 48 9.72 39.17 -13.97
CA ALA A 48 9.42 37.76 -13.98
C ALA A 48 8.25 37.56 -13.02
N GLU A 49 7.05 37.37 -13.57
CA GLU A 49 5.91 36.85 -12.83
C GLU A 49 6.34 35.50 -12.25
N THR A 50 6.74 35.50 -10.99
CA THR A 50 6.83 34.29 -10.19
C THR A 50 5.41 33.75 -10.10
N VAL A 51 5.08 32.84 -11.01
CA VAL A 51 3.89 32.00 -10.94
C VAL A 51 4.00 31.27 -9.61
N ALA A 52 3.27 31.74 -8.60
CA ALA A 52 3.19 31.07 -7.31
C ALA A 52 2.70 29.65 -7.58
N GLU A 53 3.48 28.64 -7.18
CA GLU A 53 3.05 27.25 -7.28
C GLU A 53 1.69 27.13 -6.59
N PRO A 54 0.68 26.50 -7.22
CA PRO A 54 -0.63 26.36 -6.63
C PRO A 54 -0.47 25.63 -5.30
N VAL A 55 -0.76 26.33 -4.19
CA VAL A 55 -0.74 25.73 -2.85
C VAL A 55 -1.79 24.64 -2.83
N VAL A 56 -1.37 23.39 -2.98
CA VAL A 56 -2.33 22.29 -3.03
C VAL A 56 -2.87 22.08 -1.63
N LYS A 57 -4.12 22.52 -1.42
CA LYS A 57 -4.79 22.43 -0.11
C LYS A 57 -4.98 20.96 0.26
N LYS A 58 -4.21 20.52 1.27
CA LYS A 58 -4.38 19.23 1.96
C LYS A 58 -5.75 19.17 2.62
N ILE A 59 -6.36 17.98 2.61
CA ILE A 59 -7.61 17.72 3.32
C ILE A 59 -7.31 17.42 4.79
N THR A 60 -8.10 17.98 5.70
CA THR A 60 -8.00 17.67 7.15
C THR A 60 -8.92 16.52 7.53
N PRO A 61 -8.70 15.82 8.67
CA PRO A 61 -9.58 14.76 9.14
C PRO A 61 -11.04 15.22 9.31
N GLU A 62 -11.27 16.47 9.73
CA GLU A 62 -12.59 17.05 9.93
C GLU A 62 -13.35 17.29 8.61
N GLU A 63 -12.62 17.46 7.51
CA GLU A 63 -13.19 17.59 6.16
C GLU A 63 -13.59 16.22 5.57
N ILE A 64 -13.18 15.10 6.20
CA ILE A 64 -13.59 13.74 5.79
C ILE A 64 -15.03 13.45 6.25
N GLN A 65 -15.90 13.24 5.26
CA GLN A 65 -17.28 12.81 5.43
C GLN A 65 -17.38 11.30 5.22
N ILE A 66 -17.94 10.61 6.21
CA ILE A 66 -18.21 9.17 6.13
C ILE A 66 -19.72 8.96 6.15
N THR A 67 -20.26 8.30 5.13
CA THR A 67 -21.65 7.86 5.06
C THR A 67 -21.72 6.33 5.01
N LYS A 68 -22.92 5.75 5.17
CA LYS A 68 -23.12 4.29 5.18
C LYS A 68 -24.00 3.86 4.03
N GLU A 69 -23.49 2.96 3.19
CA GLU A 69 -24.21 2.29 2.12
C GLU A 69 -23.59 0.90 1.96
N LEU A 70 -24.04 0.00 2.83
CA LEU A 70 -23.45 -1.32 2.98
C LEU A 70 -23.70 -2.17 1.73
N LEU A 71 -22.63 -2.77 1.20
CA LEU A 71 -22.72 -3.83 0.20
C LEU A 71 -22.78 -5.22 0.84
N TYR A 72 -22.44 -5.29 2.13
CA TYR A 72 -22.55 -6.47 2.95
C TYR A 72 -23.07 -6.07 4.34
N ASP A 73 -24.20 -6.64 4.75
CA ASP A 73 -24.96 -6.24 5.94
C ASP A 73 -25.10 -7.36 7.00
N LYS A 74 -24.68 -8.59 6.69
CA LYS A 74 -24.80 -9.73 7.60
C LYS A 74 -23.80 -9.63 8.76
N TYR A 75 -24.27 -9.79 9.99
CA TYR A 75 -23.47 -9.61 11.22
C TYR A 75 -22.93 -8.18 11.39
N THR A 76 -23.61 -7.20 10.82
CA THR A 76 -23.24 -5.79 10.96
C THR A 76 -23.23 -5.38 12.42
N LEU A 77 -22.19 -4.65 12.83
CA LEU A 77 -22.13 -4.01 14.14
C LEU A 77 -22.67 -2.58 14.05
N GLU A 78 -23.30 -2.13 15.13
CA GLU A 78 -23.56 -0.70 15.35
C GLU A 78 -22.23 0.07 15.52
N ASP A 79 -22.28 1.40 15.38
CA ASP A 79 -21.09 2.26 15.60
C ASP A 79 -20.45 2.03 16.97
N THR A 80 -21.31 1.82 17.96
CA THR A 80 -20.99 1.52 19.34
C THR A 80 -21.81 0.32 19.77
N TYR A 81 -21.18 -0.70 20.34
CA TYR A 81 -21.80 -1.97 20.67
C TYR A 81 -21.33 -2.51 22.02
N PRO A 82 -22.20 -3.21 22.76
CA PRO A 82 -21.84 -3.77 24.06
C PRO A 82 -20.88 -4.95 23.91
N TYR A 83 -19.93 -5.07 24.85
CA TYR A 83 -19.05 -6.23 24.97
C TYR A 83 -18.78 -6.53 26.44
N LYS A 84 -19.40 -7.60 26.96
CA LYS A 84 -19.35 -7.96 28.39
C LYS A 84 -19.76 -6.77 29.26
N ASP A 85 -18.88 -6.35 30.16
CA ASP A 85 -18.99 -5.22 31.10
C ASP A 85 -18.44 -3.91 30.53
N THR A 86 -18.07 -3.88 29.25
CA THR A 86 -17.57 -2.69 28.56
C THR A 86 -18.35 -2.41 27.27
N THR A 87 -17.97 -1.32 26.60
CA THR A 87 -18.51 -0.87 25.32
C THR A 87 -17.37 -0.75 24.34
N ARG A 88 -17.63 -1.11 23.08
CA ARG A 88 -16.68 -1.00 21.97
C ARG A 88 -17.27 -0.14 20.88
N SER A 89 -16.40 0.38 20.03
CA SER A 89 -16.83 1.23 18.92
C SER A 89 -15.89 1.10 17.72
N PHE A 90 -16.36 1.56 16.57
CA PHE A 90 -15.47 1.90 15.47
C PHE A 90 -14.78 3.23 15.78
N GLN A 91 -13.44 3.26 15.66
CA GLN A 91 -12.63 4.44 15.95
C GLN A 91 -12.70 5.46 14.80
N TRP A 92 -13.89 6.04 14.57
CA TRP A 92 -14.18 6.89 13.42
C TRP A 92 -13.24 8.08 13.26
N GLU A 93 -12.81 8.70 14.36
CA GLU A 93 -11.85 9.82 14.30
C GLU A 93 -10.47 9.36 13.80
N LYS A 94 -9.94 8.24 14.31
CA LYS A 94 -8.71 7.65 13.78
C LYS A 94 -8.87 7.22 12.31
N ILE A 95 -10.04 6.69 11.94
CA ILE A 95 -10.33 6.33 10.55
C ILE A 95 -10.27 7.57 9.66
N LYS A 96 -10.88 8.69 10.05
CA LYS A 96 -10.81 9.96 9.31
C LYS A 96 -9.37 10.47 9.18
N GLU A 97 -8.56 10.39 10.23
CA GLU A 97 -7.13 10.76 10.19
C GLU A 97 -6.38 9.98 9.11
N GLN A 98 -6.58 8.65 9.08
CA GLN A 98 -5.93 7.78 8.10
C GLN A 98 -6.47 7.98 6.67
N LEU A 99 -7.77 8.27 6.50
CA LEU A 99 -8.34 8.60 5.19
C LEU A 99 -7.83 9.95 4.67
N ALA A 100 -7.69 10.95 5.56
CA ALA A 100 -7.09 12.23 5.20
C ALA A 100 -5.62 12.04 4.79
N LEU A 101 -4.85 11.22 5.51
CA LEU A 101 -3.50 10.82 5.09
C LEU A 101 -3.52 10.18 3.70
N LEU A 102 -4.37 9.17 3.49
CA LEU A 102 -4.47 8.45 2.21
C LEU A 102 -4.83 9.37 1.04
N GLU A 103 -5.74 10.33 1.23
CA GLU A 103 -6.05 11.31 0.19
C GLU A 103 -4.88 12.27 -0.04
N ASN A 104 -4.22 12.73 1.03
CA ASN A 104 -3.13 13.70 0.94
C ASN A 104 -1.89 13.15 0.24
N ILE A 105 -1.51 11.89 0.48
CA ILE A 105 -0.34 11.29 -0.19
C ILE A 105 -0.58 11.06 -1.69
N GLN A 106 -1.84 11.08 -2.13
CA GLN A 106 -2.24 10.88 -3.53
C GLN A 106 -2.51 12.19 -4.27
N ILE A 107 -2.35 13.34 -3.62
CA ILE A 107 -2.56 14.66 -4.22
C ILE A 107 -1.63 14.88 -5.43
N GLN A 108 -0.36 14.50 -5.27
CA GLN A 108 0.63 14.58 -6.33
C GLN A 108 0.73 13.21 -7.02
N PRO A 109 0.72 13.16 -8.35
CA PRO A 109 1.03 11.93 -9.09
C PRO A 109 2.33 11.34 -8.55
N SER A 110 2.25 10.08 -8.12
CA SER A 110 3.35 9.37 -7.48
C SER A 110 3.45 7.99 -8.08
N GLN A 111 4.67 7.55 -8.38
CA GLN A 111 4.90 6.16 -8.70
C GLN A 111 4.87 5.36 -7.39
N TRP A 112 3.95 4.40 -7.31
CA TRP A 112 3.79 3.58 -6.10
C TRP A 112 4.58 2.29 -6.20
N ALA A 113 5.02 1.82 -5.03
CA ALA A 113 5.66 0.55 -4.84
C ALA A 113 5.23 -0.10 -3.51
N ILE A 114 5.58 -1.37 -3.34
CA ILE A 114 5.30 -2.18 -2.15
C ILE A 114 6.60 -2.79 -1.67
N LEU A 115 6.91 -2.68 -0.38
CA LEU A 115 7.98 -3.45 0.26
C LEU A 115 7.58 -4.93 0.27
N GLN A 116 8.39 -5.82 -0.26
CA GLN A 116 8.07 -7.25 -0.35
C GLN A 116 9.22 -8.11 0.12
N ASN A 117 8.95 -8.93 1.14
CA ASN A 117 9.86 -10.01 1.53
C ASN A 117 9.16 -11.18 2.26
N TYR A 118 7.86 -11.40 2.05
CA TYR A 118 7.15 -12.56 2.59
C TYR A 118 7.95 -13.88 2.45
N LYS A 119 8.13 -14.59 3.57
CA LYS A 119 8.95 -15.80 3.71
C LYS A 119 10.40 -15.66 3.21
N ASN A 120 10.99 -14.47 3.31
CA ASN A 120 12.31 -14.15 2.76
C ASN A 120 12.42 -14.47 1.26
N ARG A 121 11.33 -14.37 0.49
CA ARG A 121 11.33 -14.72 -0.95
C ARG A 121 12.33 -13.91 -1.78
N ASN A 122 12.70 -12.72 -1.30
CA ASN A 122 13.68 -11.83 -1.93
C ASN A 122 15.06 -11.88 -1.22
N GLY A 123 15.27 -12.90 -0.40
CA GLY A 123 16.47 -13.13 0.41
C GLY A 123 16.32 -12.60 1.83
N GLU A 124 16.99 -13.27 2.78
CA GLU A 124 17.03 -12.80 4.16
C GLU A 124 17.68 -11.40 4.24
N ALA A 125 17.03 -10.48 4.95
CA ALA A 125 17.57 -9.14 5.14
C ALA A 125 18.92 -9.20 5.89
N PRO A 126 19.91 -8.35 5.61
CA PRO A 126 21.13 -8.23 6.42
C PRO A 126 20.81 -7.75 7.85
N LEU A 127 21.75 -7.93 8.77
CA LEU A 127 21.61 -7.40 10.13
C LEU A 127 21.68 -5.87 10.13
N VAL A 128 20.76 -5.24 10.87
CA VAL A 128 20.77 -3.80 11.15
C VAL A 128 21.80 -3.45 12.22
N LYS A 129 22.23 -2.18 12.25
CA LYS A 129 23.21 -1.65 13.22
C LYS A 129 22.84 -1.98 14.66
N ASN A 130 21.58 -1.74 15.02
CA ASN A 130 21.07 -1.95 16.37
C ASN A 130 19.90 -2.94 16.33
N PHE A 131 20.12 -4.16 16.84
CA PHE A 131 19.09 -5.19 16.92
C PHE A 131 18.99 -5.79 18.31
N LYS A 132 17.84 -6.37 18.60
CA LYS A 132 17.57 -7.16 19.80
C LYS A 132 17.01 -8.53 19.41
N ARG A 133 17.09 -9.49 20.34
CA ARG A 133 16.30 -10.73 20.22
C ARG A 133 14.97 -10.53 20.92
N ASN A 134 13.87 -10.78 20.22
CA ASN A 134 12.53 -10.64 20.77
C ASN A 134 12.11 -11.88 21.58
N ALA A 135 10.89 -11.88 22.12
CA ALA A 135 10.33 -12.98 22.91
C ALA A 135 10.24 -14.33 22.17
N TYR A 136 10.38 -14.32 20.83
CA TYR A 136 10.41 -15.51 19.98
C TYR A 136 11.83 -16.00 19.69
N GLY A 137 12.86 -15.35 20.27
CA GLY A 137 14.28 -15.61 20.01
C GLY A 137 14.78 -15.06 18.66
N ARG A 138 13.91 -14.39 17.90
CA ARG A 138 14.20 -13.87 16.57
C ARG A 138 14.85 -12.49 16.65
N VAL A 139 15.68 -12.18 15.65
CA VAL A 139 16.28 -10.86 15.51
C VAL A 139 15.19 -9.87 15.08
N ALA A 140 15.10 -8.74 15.78
CA ALA A 140 14.27 -7.60 15.44
C ALA A 140 15.06 -6.31 15.62
N ASP A 141 14.67 -5.25 14.92
CA ASP A 141 15.24 -3.92 15.17
C ASP A 141 14.75 -3.36 16.52
N THR A 142 15.20 -2.14 16.85
CA THR A 142 14.85 -1.47 18.10
C THR A 142 13.35 -1.16 18.21
N LEU A 143 12.67 -0.96 17.07
CA LEU A 143 11.23 -0.69 16.96
C LEU A 143 10.38 -1.97 16.99
N GLY A 144 11.01 -3.14 16.94
CA GLY A 144 10.34 -4.44 17.08
C GLY A 144 9.96 -5.10 15.75
N VAL A 145 10.38 -4.55 14.61
CA VAL A 145 10.17 -5.21 13.30
C VAL A 145 11.16 -6.37 13.18
N GLU A 146 10.65 -7.58 12.97
CA GLU A 146 11.48 -8.78 12.84
C GLU A 146 12.33 -8.72 11.55
N ARG A 147 13.56 -9.23 11.60
CA ARG A 147 14.42 -9.44 10.41
C ARG A 147 13.80 -10.42 9.42
N TYR A 148 13.07 -11.41 9.95
CA TYR A 148 12.41 -12.41 9.13
C TYR A 148 11.24 -11.75 8.40
N GLN A 149 11.25 -11.84 7.06
CA GLN A 149 10.24 -11.30 6.14
C GLN A 149 10.21 -9.77 5.99
N SER A 150 11.16 -9.06 6.59
CA SER A 150 11.24 -7.61 6.44
C SER A 150 12.20 -7.16 5.35
N VAL A 151 12.19 -5.86 5.10
CA VAL A 151 13.04 -5.20 4.10
C VAL A 151 14.08 -4.35 4.80
N PRO A 152 15.38 -4.47 4.50
CA PRO A 152 16.40 -3.62 5.09
C PRO A 152 16.30 -2.19 4.54
N LEU A 153 16.24 -1.20 5.44
CA LEU A 153 16.21 0.22 5.10
C LEU A 153 17.57 0.86 5.42
N TYR A 154 18.17 1.49 4.42
CA TYR A 154 19.49 2.12 4.51
C TYR A 154 19.36 3.63 4.48
N LEU A 155 20.25 4.32 5.19
CA LEU A 155 20.32 5.78 5.12
C LEU A 155 20.77 6.22 3.72
N LEU A 156 20.37 7.42 3.33
CA LEU A 156 20.81 8.01 2.05
C LEU A 156 22.33 8.17 1.95
N THR A 157 23.01 8.27 3.10
CA THR A 157 24.47 8.44 3.21
C THR A 157 25.24 7.15 3.49
N ASP A 158 24.55 6.03 3.73
CA ASP A 158 25.19 4.76 4.12
C ASP A 158 24.38 3.57 3.59
N THR A 159 24.86 2.98 2.49
CA THR A 159 24.30 1.78 1.87
C THR A 159 25.07 0.50 2.25
N VAL A 160 25.97 0.56 3.25
CA VAL A 160 26.76 -0.59 3.70
C VAL A 160 26.00 -1.39 4.76
N THR A 161 25.48 -0.72 5.79
CA THR A 161 24.75 -1.37 6.89
C THR A 161 23.35 -0.76 7.03
N PRO A 162 22.28 -1.57 7.05
CA PRO A 162 20.94 -1.02 7.19
C PRO A 162 20.72 -0.45 8.60
N GLU A 163 19.91 0.60 8.66
CA GLU A 163 19.58 1.30 9.90
C GLU A 163 18.47 0.58 10.67
N ARG A 164 17.43 0.15 9.96
CA ARG A 164 16.23 -0.52 10.50
C ARG A 164 15.56 -1.41 9.47
N TYR A 165 14.47 -2.07 9.86
CA TYR A 165 13.66 -2.88 8.96
C TYR A 165 12.34 -2.18 8.62
N GLY A 166 11.91 -2.31 7.37
CA GLY A 166 10.57 -1.96 6.87
C GLY A 166 9.68 -3.20 6.78
N GLN A 167 8.37 -3.02 6.93
CA GLN A 167 7.42 -4.13 6.97
C GLN A 167 7.05 -4.61 5.56
N ASP A 168 6.89 -5.93 5.36
CA ASP A 168 6.32 -6.45 4.11
C ASP A 168 4.90 -5.90 3.91
N GLY A 169 4.58 -5.53 2.68
CA GLY A 169 3.30 -4.98 2.30
C GLY A 169 3.15 -3.48 2.49
N GLU A 170 4.12 -2.80 3.10
CA GLU A 170 4.04 -1.37 3.33
C GLU A 170 3.96 -0.58 2.01
N LEU A 171 2.99 0.34 1.89
CA LEU A 171 2.89 1.24 0.74
C LEU A 171 4.10 2.17 0.74
N THR A 172 4.74 2.29 -0.41
CA THR A 172 5.98 3.03 -0.58
C THR A 172 5.89 3.94 -1.80
N ARG A 173 6.21 5.21 -1.63
CA ARG A 173 6.40 6.15 -2.74
C ARG A 173 7.77 5.93 -3.36
N PHE A 174 7.80 5.60 -4.64
CA PHE A 174 9.02 5.42 -5.42
C PHE A 174 9.52 6.80 -5.86
N ILE A 175 10.80 7.10 -5.62
CA ILE A 175 11.39 8.42 -5.90
C ILE A 175 12.43 8.33 -7.02
N GLU A 176 13.40 7.43 -6.90
CA GLU A 176 14.51 7.34 -7.85
C GLU A 176 14.99 5.89 -8.03
N ASP A 177 15.28 5.52 -9.28
CA ASP A 177 15.90 4.23 -9.61
C ASP A 177 17.43 4.38 -9.69
N GLY A 178 18.15 3.84 -8.69
CA GLY A 178 19.61 3.78 -8.69
C GLY A 178 20.15 2.52 -9.36
N GLU A 179 21.41 2.14 -9.14
CA GLU A 179 21.96 0.89 -9.72
C GLU A 179 21.47 -0.36 -8.96
N ASN A 180 21.79 -0.44 -7.66
CA ASN A 180 21.46 -1.57 -6.77
C ASN A 180 20.31 -1.28 -5.80
N PHE A 181 20.05 0.00 -5.59
CA PHE A 181 19.06 0.52 -4.65
C PHE A 181 18.06 1.40 -5.38
N VAL A 182 16.88 1.52 -4.79
CA VAL A 182 15.92 2.58 -5.10
C VAL A 182 15.91 3.56 -3.94
N LYS A 183 15.77 4.84 -4.25
CA LYS A 183 15.38 5.84 -3.27
C LYS A 183 13.86 5.83 -3.18
N ALA A 184 13.33 5.65 -1.97
CA ALA A 184 11.90 5.52 -1.77
C ALA A 184 11.47 5.94 -0.36
N GLU A 185 10.20 6.25 -0.19
CA GLU A 185 9.60 6.67 1.08
C GLU A 185 8.44 5.73 1.45
N PRO A 186 8.67 4.77 2.36
CA PRO A 186 7.61 3.95 2.91
C PRO A 186 6.73 4.80 3.84
N ILE A 187 5.44 4.87 3.54
CA ILE A 187 4.57 5.94 4.04
C ILE A 187 4.32 5.85 5.55
N PHE A 188 4.24 4.63 6.10
CA PHE A 188 3.99 4.44 7.53
C PHE A 188 5.27 4.53 8.37
N THR A 189 6.39 4.08 7.80
CA THR A 189 7.74 4.15 8.37
C THR A 189 8.26 5.59 8.41
N GLU A 190 7.82 6.41 7.45
CA GLU A 190 8.24 7.78 7.18
C GLU A 190 9.72 7.91 6.76
N GLY A 191 10.03 9.03 6.10
CA GLY A 191 11.38 9.36 5.65
C GLY A 191 11.81 8.69 4.34
N GLU A 192 12.86 9.23 3.73
CA GLU A 192 13.46 8.70 2.51
C GLU A 192 14.57 7.70 2.84
N TRP A 193 14.54 6.55 2.17
CA TRP A 193 15.46 5.44 2.41
C TRP A 193 16.05 4.93 1.10
N MET A 194 17.28 4.39 1.19
CA MET A 194 17.85 3.54 0.16
C MET A 194 17.40 2.10 0.42
N ILE A 195 16.74 1.49 -0.56
CA ILE A 195 16.15 0.14 -0.44
C ILE A 195 16.67 -0.74 -1.56
N PRO A 196 17.24 -1.94 -1.30
CA PRO A 196 17.70 -2.81 -2.38
C PRO A 196 16.56 -3.18 -3.33
N LYS A 197 16.78 -3.02 -4.65
CA LYS A 197 15.75 -3.18 -5.69
C LYS A 197 14.92 -4.46 -5.57
N LYS A 198 15.57 -5.57 -5.23
CA LYS A 198 14.95 -6.89 -5.09
C LYS A 198 13.80 -6.95 -4.07
N TYR A 199 13.74 -6.01 -3.13
CA TYR A 199 12.68 -5.93 -2.12
C TYR A 199 11.51 -5.02 -2.52
N VAL A 200 11.59 -4.34 -3.67
CA VAL A 200 10.61 -3.31 -4.05
C VAL A 200 9.84 -3.76 -5.27
N LYS A 201 8.53 -3.92 -5.11
CA LYS A 201 7.61 -4.17 -6.22
C LYS A 201 6.95 -2.87 -6.63
N VAL A 202 7.33 -2.33 -7.78
CA VAL A 202 6.63 -1.20 -8.40
C VAL A 202 5.22 -1.64 -8.84
N ILE A 203 4.21 -0.84 -8.50
CA ILE A 203 2.81 -1.07 -8.90
C ILE A 203 2.26 -0.01 -9.85
N GLY A 204 3.03 1.05 -10.13
CA GLY A 204 2.76 2.03 -11.18
C GLY A 204 2.33 3.40 -10.63
N ASP A 205 2.24 4.37 -11.54
CA ASP A 205 1.88 5.77 -11.29
C ASP A 205 0.40 6.08 -11.56
N THR A 206 -0.34 5.13 -12.16
CA THR A 206 -1.79 5.24 -12.41
C THR A 206 -2.65 4.67 -11.28
N VAL A 207 -2.04 4.06 -10.26
CA VAL A 207 -2.76 3.43 -9.15
C VAL A 207 -3.34 4.51 -8.23
N VAL A 208 -4.65 4.41 -7.99
CA VAL A 208 -5.36 5.26 -7.03
C VAL A 208 -6.08 4.37 -6.03
N PHE A 209 -5.80 4.58 -4.76
CA PHE A 209 -6.38 3.86 -3.63
C PHE A 209 -7.70 4.49 -3.20
N ASN A 210 -8.78 4.02 -3.82
CA ASN A 210 -10.15 4.39 -3.46
C ASN A 210 -10.81 3.37 -2.53
N LYS A 211 -10.14 2.28 -2.18
CA LYS A 211 -10.65 1.24 -1.28
C LYS A 211 -9.72 1.09 -0.09
N ALA A 212 -10.29 1.22 1.11
CA ALA A 212 -9.57 1.11 2.37
C ALA A 212 -10.29 0.13 3.29
N ILE A 213 -9.53 -0.68 4.01
CA ILE A 213 -10.02 -1.60 5.03
C ILE A 213 -9.35 -1.24 6.34
N PHE A 214 -10.13 -1.06 7.39
CA PHE A 214 -9.64 -0.74 8.73
C PHE A 214 -9.85 -1.94 9.63
N VAL A 215 -8.77 -2.42 10.24
CA VAL A 215 -8.78 -3.48 11.24
C VAL A 215 -8.45 -2.86 12.58
N ASP A 216 -9.35 -2.99 13.55
CA ASP A 216 -9.18 -2.47 14.90
C ASP A 216 -8.78 -3.61 15.84
N ARG A 217 -7.54 -3.56 16.36
CA ARG A 217 -7.01 -4.58 17.28
C ARG A 217 -7.59 -4.44 18.68
N HIS A 218 -7.88 -3.25 19.16
CA HIS A 218 -8.47 -3.07 20.49
C HIS A 218 -9.95 -3.48 20.55
N ASN A 219 -10.76 -2.96 19.63
CA ASN A 219 -12.20 -3.19 19.57
C ASN A 219 -12.58 -4.49 18.82
N GLN A 220 -11.63 -5.16 18.17
CA GLN A 220 -11.84 -6.42 17.45
C GLN A 220 -12.95 -6.30 16.39
N ASN A 221 -12.89 -5.23 15.60
CA ASN A 221 -13.80 -5.03 14.47
C ASN A 221 -13.00 -4.77 13.18
N ILE A 222 -13.73 -4.73 12.08
CA ILE A 222 -13.21 -4.43 10.76
C ILE A 222 -14.28 -3.67 9.97
N THR A 223 -13.86 -2.68 9.19
CA THR A 223 -14.75 -1.97 8.26
C THR A 223 -14.08 -1.74 6.92
N ALA A 224 -14.84 -1.89 5.84
CA ALA A 224 -14.42 -1.57 4.49
C ALA A 224 -15.06 -0.26 4.05
N LEU A 225 -14.26 0.66 3.50
CA LEU A 225 -14.71 1.95 3.00
C LEU A 225 -14.27 2.15 1.55
N GLU A 226 -15.10 2.86 0.81
CA GLU A 226 -14.88 3.24 -0.58
C GLU A 226 -14.99 4.74 -0.76
N ARG A 227 -13.99 5.34 -1.39
CA ARG A 227 -14.00 6.75 -1.75
C ARG A 227 -14.93 6.95 -2.94
N THR A 228 -15.86 7.88 -2.82
CA THR A 228 -16.77 8.26 -3.92
C THR A 228 -16.33 9.57 -4.57
N GLU A 229 -15.78 10.49 -3.79
CA GLU A 229 -15.23 11.77 -4.25
C GLU A 229 -14.23 12.29 -3.22
N LYS A 230 -13.60 13.45 -3.50
CA LYS A 230 -12.65 14.07 -2.56
C LYS A 230 -13.32 14.29 -1.21
N GLY A 231 -12.72 13.75 -0.15
CA GLY A 231 -13.20 13.88 1.21
C GLY A 231 -14.47 13.10 1.53
N LYS A 232 -15.02 12.29 0.62
CA LYS A 232 -16.24 11.52 0.90
C LYS A 232 -16.00 10.03 0.71
N TRP A 233 -16.28 9.31 1.80
CA TRP A 233 -16.09 7.88 1.90
C TRP A 233 -17.39 7.22 2.34
N VAL A 234 -17.64 6.05 1.79
CA VAL A 234 -18.85 5.27 2.03
C VAL A 234 -18.47 3.95 2.65
N VAL A 235 -19.07 3.64 3.80
CA VAL A 235 -18.89 2.37 4.49
C VAL A 235 -19.62 1.28 3.71
N ARG A 236 -18.88 0.24 3.32
CA ARG A 236 -19.37 -0.92 2.55
C ARG A 236 -19.59 -2.16 3.42
N SER A 237 -18.89 -2.29 4.54
CA SER A 237 -19.15 -3.31 5.57
C SER A 237 -18.65 -2.87 6.95
N MET A 238 -19.24 -3.42 8.02
CA MET A 238 -18.87 -3.16 9.42
C MET A 238 -19.08 -4.44 10.23
N ASN A 239 -18.03 -5.17 10.59
CA ASN A 239 -18.18 -6.51 11.17
C ASN A 239 -17.24 -6.78 12.35
N PRO A 240 -17.58 -7.76 13.20
CA PRO A 240 -16.66 -8.25 14.20
C PRO A 240 -15.51 -9.02 13.54
N SER A 241 -14.31 -8.88 14.08
CA SER A 241 -13.10 -9.58 13.62
C SER A 241 -12.37 -10.23 14.79
N THR A 242 -11.40 -11.11 14.51
CA THR A 242 -10.44 -11.58 15.52
C THR A 242 -9.02 -11.41 15.00
N THR A 243 -8.23 -10.58 15.66
CA THR A 243 -6.83 -10.32 15.27
C THR A 243 -5.84 -11.28 15.94
N GLY A 244 -4.56 -11.11 15.58
CA GLY A 244 -3.44 -11.89 16.08
C GLY A 244 -3.19 -11.66 17.58
N LEU A 245 -2.92 -12.75 18.31
CA LEU A 245 -2.57 -12.73 19.73
C LEU A 245 -1.06 -12.80 19.92
N HIS A 246 -0.51 -11.98 20.81
CA HIS A 246 0.85 -12.18 21.31
C HIS A 246 0.95 -13.48 22.12
N ARG A 247 1.49 -14.54 21.53
CA ARG A 247 1.71 -15.81 22.24
C ARG A 247 2.89 -16.57 21.62
N PRO A 248 4.12 -16.22 22.01
CA PRO A 248 5.31 -16.98 21.64
C PRO A 248 5.20 -18.47 21.99
N PRO A 249 5.75 -19.37 21.16
CA PRO A 249 6.51 -19.10 19.93
C PRO A 249 5.67 -19.07 18.65
N TYR A 250 4.35 -19.34 18.73
CA TYR A 250 3.56 -19.71 17.55
C TYR A 250 2.62 -18.62 17.03
N ALA A 251 2.15 -17.69 17.87
CA ALA A 251 1.25 -16.63 17.46
C ALA A 251 1.83 -15.25 17.76
N GLN A 252 1.58 -14.32 16.84
CA GLN A 252 2.01 -12.92 16.91
C GLN A 252 0.79 -12.03 16.76
N GLU A 253 0.90 -10.81 17.27
CA GLU A 253 -0.05 -9.74 17.00
C GLU A 253 -0.15 -9.47 15.50
N THR A 254 -1.33 -9.05 15.05
CA THR A 254 -1.43 -8.45 13.71
C THR A 254 -0.61 -7.16 13.69
N PRO A 255 0.37 -6.98 12.76
CA PRO A 255 1.21 -5.80 12.76
C PRO A 255 0.42 -4.51 12.54
N LEU A 256 0.78 -3.44 13.24
CA LEU A 256 0.25 -2.10 12.99
C LEU A 256 0.90 -1.52 11.73
N GLY A 257 0.12 -0.79 10.94
CA GLY A 257 0.64 -0.14 9.76
C GLY A 257 -0.39 0.15 8.68
N MET A 258 0.13 0.62 7.55
CA MET A 258 -0.59 0.86 6.31
C MET A 258 -0.03 -0.06 5.22
N PHE A 259 -0.83 -1.05 4.82
CA PHE A 259 -0.40 -2.14 3.94
C PHE A 259 -1.22 -2.19 2.67
N VAL A 260 -0.61 -2.60 1.58
CA VAL A 260 -1.31 -2.87 0.32
C VAL A 260 -1.81 -4.31 0.31
N LEU A 261 -3.01 -4.57 -0.22
CA LEU A 261 -3.47 -5.93 -0.47
C LEU A 261 -2.62 -6.60 -1.56
N GLN A 262 -1.95 -7.71 -1.27
CA GLN A 262 -0.93 -8.27 -2.16
C GLN A 262 -1.32 -9.58 -2.86
N GLU A 263 -2.07 -10.45 -2.18
CA GLU A 263 -2.37 -11.80 -2.68
C GLU A 263 -3.75 -12.26 -2.20
N LYS A 264 -4.39 -13.13 -2.97
CA LYS A 264 -5.69 -13.74 -2.64
C LYS A 264 -5.64 -15.26 -2.82
N LYS A 265 -6.19 -15.99 -1.86
CA LYS A 265 -6.29 -17.47 -1.88
C LYS A 265 -7.68 -17.92 -1.45
N VAL A 266 -8.38 -18.65 -2.32
CA VAL A 266 -9.69 -19.24 -1.97
C VAL A 266 -9.55 -20.22 -0.79
N LYS A 267 -8.44 -20.95 -0.74
CA LYS A 267 -8.05 -21.80 0.40
C LYS A 267 -6.58 -21.51 0.77
N MET A 268 -6.37 -20.85 1.90
CA MET A 268 -5.04 -20.69 2.48
C MET A 268 -4.76 -21.86 3.43
N ILE A 269 -3.86 -22.75 3.02
CA ILE A 269 -3.45 -23.88 3.87
C ILE A 269 -2.59 -23.37 5.02
N PHE A 270 -2.88 -23.84 6.24
CA PHE A 270 -2.04 -23.63 7.42
C PHE A 270 -1.59 -24.96 8.00
N LEU A 271 -0.45 -24.93 8.67
CA LEU A 271 0.17 -26.09 9.30
C LEU A 271 -0.19 -26.14 10.78
N LYS A 272 -0.04 -27.31 11.41
CA LYS A 272 -0.11 -27.43 12.87
C LYS A 272 1.11 -26.75 13.49
N ASP A 273 0.90 -26.12 14.64
CA ASP A 273 1.97 -25.47 15.41
C ASP A 273 3.13 -26.45 15.67
N GLY A 274 4.35 -26.03 15.34
CA GLY A 274 5.57 -26.84 15.54
C GLY A 274 5.73 -28.03 14.58
N SER A 275 4.91 -28.16 13.54
CA SER A 275 4.94 -29.30 12.61
C SER A 275 4.86 -28.88 11.14
N LYS A 276 5.27 -29.80 10.24
CA LYS A 276 5.06 -29.68 8.80
C LYS A 276 3.70 -30.26 8.34
N GLU A 277 2.94 -30.85 9.26
CA GLU A 277 1.62 -31.40 8.98
C GLU A 277 0.59 -30.33 8.69
N THR A 278 -0.31 -30.59 7.74
CA THR A 278 -1.45 -29.72 7.47
C THR A 278 -2.39 -29.68 8.67
N GLY A 279 -2.66 -28.48 9.18
CA GLY A 279 -3.65 -28.23 10.24
C GLY A 279 -5.05 -27.98 9.70
N GLY A 280 -5.14 -27.49 8.46
CA GLY A 280 -6.41 -27.19 7.80
C GLY A 280 -6.26 -26.08 6.77
N TYR A 281 -7.37 -25.38 6.50
CA TYR A 281 -7.36 -24.22 5.61
C TYR A 281 -8.25 -23.08 6.12
N ALA A 282 -7.87 -21.85 5.79
CA ALA A 282 -8.73 -20.69 5.93
C ALA A 282 -9.35 -20.31 4.57
N PRO A 283 -10.68 -20.15 4.48
CA PRO A 283 -11.35 -19.76 3.24
C PRO A 283 -11.20 -18.26 2.95
N TYR A 284 -11.15 -17.91 1.66
CA TYR A 284 -11.18 -16.52 1.16
C TYR A 284 -10.16 -15.60 1.83
N ALA A 285 -8.89 -15.99 1.76
CA ALA A 285 -7.80 -15.28 2.41
C ALA A 285 -7.21 -14.19 1.52
N SER A 286 -7.06 -12.99 2.07
CA SER A 286 -6.57 -11.77 1.42
C SER A 286 -5.33 -11.28 2.19
N ARG A 287 -4.13 -11.47 1.63
CA ARG A 287 -2.83 -11.18 2.27
C ARG A 287 -2.51 -9.69 2.19
N PHE A 288 -2.04 -9.11 3.29
CA PHE A 288 -1.63 -7.69 3.30
C PHE A 288 -0.21 -7.46 3.84
N THR A 289 0.25 -8.19 4.86
CA THR A 289 1.62 -8.12 5.37
C THR A 289 2.07 -9.50 5.87
N ASP A 290 3.36 -9.83 5.77
CA ASP A 290 3.94 -11.07 6.31
C ASP A 290 3.03 -12.31 6.12
N GLY A 291 2.79 -13.07 7.19
CA GLY A 291 1.84 -14.17 7.23
C GLY A 291 0.40 -13.75 7.50
N ALA A 292 0.08 -12.46 7.55
CA ALA A 292 -1.23 -11.94 7.91
C ALA A 292 -2.18 -11.89 6.71
N TYR A 293 -3.35 -12.49 6.90
CA TYR A 293 -4.45 -12.47 5.94
C TYR A 293 -5.74 -12.05 6.63
N ILE A 294 -6.60 -11.32 5.91
CA ILE A 294 -8.03 -11.24 6.21
C ILE A 294 -8.65 -12.52 5.64
N HIS A 295 -9.28 -13.35 6.47
CA HIS A 295 -9.82 -14.64 6.03
C HIS A 295 -11.06 -15.08 6.82
N GLY A 296 -11.81 -16.06 6.30
CA GLY A 296 -12.99 -16.62 6.96
C GLY A 296 -12.65 -17.57 8.11
N VAL A 297 -13.62 -18.24 8.71
CA VAL A 297 -13.35 -19.11 9.86
C VAL A 297 -12.49 -20.33 9.42
N PRO A 298 -11.32 -20.58 10.06
CA PRO A 298 -10.48 -21.73 9.75
C PRO A 298 -11.24 -23.05 9.87
N VAL A 299 -11.02 -23.93 8.90
CA VAL A 299 -11.54 -25.29 8.88
C VAL A 299 -10.39 -26.23 9.21
N ASN A 300 -10.36 -26.71 10.45
CA ASN A 300 -9.34 -27.63 10.94
C ASN A 300 -9.59 -29.04 10.41
N GLU A 301 -8.53 -29.76 10.05
CA GLU A 301 -8.61 -31.18 9.73
C GLU A 301 -9.23 -31.98 10.89
N PRO A 302 -10.08 -32.99 10.62
CA PRO A 302 -10.42 -33.54 9.30
C PRO A 302 -11.59 -32.83 8.59
N ARG A 303 -12.16 -31.76 9.17
CA ARG A 303 -13.34 -31.09 8.61
C ARG A 303 -13.02 -30.50 7.24
N LYS A 304 -13.96 -30.62 6.29
CA LYS A 304 -13.81 -30.06 4.93
C LYS A 304 -14.79 -28.93 4.62
N THR A 305 -15.93 -28.92 5.28
CA THR A 305 -16.99 -27.91 5.11
C THR A 305 -16.57 -26.57 5.73
N GLN A 306 -16.83 -25.47 5.02
CA GLN A 306 -16.64 -24.12 5.56
C GLN A 306 -17.50 -23.89 6.81
N ILE A 307 -16.98 -23.10 7.74
CA ILE A 307 -17.69 -22.66 8.94
C ILE A 307 -18.07 -21.21 8.71
N GLU A 308 -19.34 -20.85 8.85
CA GLU A 308 -19.76 -19.49 8.56
C GLU A 308 -19.31 -18.49 9.63
N TYR A 309 -19.54 -18.82 10.91
CA TYR A 309 -19.32 -17.90 12.01
C TYR A 309 -18.59 -18.58 13.17
N SER A 310 -17.81 -17.81 13.93
CA SER A 310 -17.14 -18.28 15.14
C SER A 310 -17.50 -17.38 16.31
N TRP A 311 -17.80 -17.99 17.46
CA TRP A 311 -18.11 -17.28 18.72
C TRP A 311 -17.01 -16.32 19.18
N SER A 312 -15.79 -16.48 18.68
CA SER A 312 -14.65 -15.64 19.07
C SER A 312 -14.49 -14.37 18.24
N LEU A 313 -15.27 -14.18 17.17
CA LEU A 313 -15.31 -12.92 16.42
C LEU A 313 -15.79 -11.80 17.34
N GLY A 314 -15.09 -10.67 17.32
CA GLY A 314 -15.42 -9.50 18.15
C GLY A 314 -15.13 -9.69 19.63
N THR A 315 -14.28 -10.66 20.03
CA THR A 315 -13.98 -10.94 21.44
C THR A 315 -12.61 -10.42 21.86
N THR A 316 -11.59 -11.24 21.89
CA THR A 316 -10.19 -10.86 22.14
C THR A 316 -9.32 -11.40 21.01
N PRO A 317 -8.10 -10.87 20.82
CA PRO A 317 -7.16 -11.47 19.88
C PRO A 317 -6.95 -12.96 20.18
N ARG A 318 -6.93 -13.78 19.12
CA ARG A 318 -6.75 -15.25 19.22
C ARG A 318 -6.04 -15.87 18.03
N SER A 319 -5.94 -15.16 16.91
CA SER A 319 -5.36 -15.68 15.67
C SER A 319 -3.83 -15.74 15.77
N HIS A 320 -3.20 -16.44 14.83
CA HIS A 320 -1.74 -16.43 14.64
C HIS A 320 -1.39 -15.35 13.60
N MET A 321 -1.41 -14.07 14.00
CA MET A 321 -1.21 -12.87 13.16
C MET A 321 -2.37 -12.46 12.23
N CYS A 322 -3.18 -13.41 11.75
CA CYS A 322 -4.26 -13.11 10.80
C CYS A 322 -5.46 -12.37 11.41
N VAL A 323 -6.32 -11.84 10.53
CA VAL A 323 -7.60 -11.21 10.86
C VAL A 323 -8.73 -12.13 10.42
N ARG A 324 -9.28 -12.87 11.38
CA ARG A 324 -10.37 -13.82 11.13
C ARG A 324 -11.71 -13.13 11.15
N ASN A 325 -12.58 -13.52 10.22
CA ASN A 325 -13.89 -12.95 9.98
C ASN A 325 -14.97 -14.04 9.89
N ALA A 326 -16.24 -13.65 9.85
CA ALA A 326 -17.27 -14.50 9.28
C ALA A 326 -16.87 -14.88 7.84
N THR A 327 -17.12 -16.13 7.44
CA THR A 327 -16.64 -16.63 6.14
C THR A 327 -17.28 -15.90 4.96
N SER A 328 -18.57 -15.57 5.06
CA SER A 328 -19.24 -14.71 4.07
C SER A 328 -18.67 -13.28 4.03
N HIS A 329 -18.34 -12.66 5.16
CA HIS A 329 -17.67 -11.35 5.18
C HIS A 329 -16.28 -11.42 4.55
N ALA A 330 -15.49 -12.45 4.85
CA ALA A 330 -14.20 -12.66 4.21
C ALA A 330 -14.33 -12.85 2.70
N LYS A 331 -15.38 -13.56 2.25
CA LYS A 331 -15.70 -13.69 0.83
C LYS A 331 -16.05 -12.34 0.20
N PHE A 332 -16.85 -11.51 0.88
CA PHE A 332 -17.15 -10.16 0.42
C PHE A 332 -15.86 -9.35 0.20
N ILE A 333 -14.97 -9.29 1.19
CA ILE A 333 -13.67 -8.60 1.05
C ILE A 333 -12.85 -9.21 -0.10
N PHE A 334 -12.82 -10.53 -0.19
CA PHE A 334 -12.10 -11.25 -1.25
C PHE A 334 -12.62 -10.91 -2.65
N ASP A 335 -13.91 -10.70 -2.83
CA ASP A 335 -14.48 -10.34 -4.14
C ASP A 335 -14.37 -8.84 -4.42
N TRP A 336 -14.63 -7.99 -3.42
CA TRP A 336 -14.73 -6.53 -3.56
C TRP A 336 -13.39 -5.79 -3.61
N ALA A 337 -12.34 -6.27 -2.92
CA ALA A 337 -11.08 -5.54 -2.75
C ALA A 337 -10.00 -5.93 -3.77
N PRO A 338 -9.69 -5.16 -4.82
CA PRO A 338 -8.64 -5.50 -5.80
C PRO A 338 -7.22 -5.56 -5.19
N VAL A 339 -6.40 -6.47 -5.71
CA VAL A 339 -4.98 -6.62 -5.32
C VAL A 339 -4.16 -5.47 -5.89
N ASN A 340 -3.21 -4.95 -5.11
CA ASN A 340 -2.37 -3.77 -5.37
C ASN A 340 -3.12 -2.43 -5.40
N GLU A 341 -4.44 -2.42 -5.19
CA GLU A 341 -5.29 -1.22 -5.30
C GLU A 341 -6.15 -0.99 -4.04
N THR A 342 -6.00 -1.84 -3.02
CA THR A 342 -6.68 -1.70 -1.73
C THR A 342 -5.66 -1.49 -0.63
N ILE A 343 -5.90 -0.51 0.24
CA ILE A 343 -5.11 -0.26 1.45
C ILE A 343 -5.78 -0.92 2.67
N ILE A 344 -4.97 -1.53 3.53
CA ILE A 344 -5.37 -2.06 4.82
C ILE A 344 -4.64 -1.25 5.89
N PHE A 345 -5.40 -0.57 6.73
CA PHE A 345 -4.92 0.04 7.96
C PHE A 345 -5.16 -0.92 9.12
N VAL A 346 -4.15 -1.15 9.94
CA VAL A 346 -4.30 -1.85 11.21
C VAL A 346 -4.08 -0.84 12.33
N LEU A 347 -5.14 -0.58 13.08
CA LEU A 347 -5.20 0.36 14.18
C LEU A 347 -5.03 -0.37 15.51
N GLU A 348 -4.49 0.35 16.50
CA GLU A 348 -4.64 -0.03 17.90
C GLU A 348 -6.00 0.41 18.40
#